data_AF-A0A2A5HMB4-F1
#
_entry.id   AF-A0A2A5HMB4-F1
#
_cell.length_a   1.000
_cell.length_b   1.000
_cell.length_c   1.000
_cell.angle_alpha   90.00
_cell.angle_beta   90.00
_cell.angle_gamma   90.00
#
_symmetry.space_group_name_H-M   'P 1'
#
loop_
_entity.id
_entity.type
_entity.pdbx_description
1 polymer ?
#
loop_
_entity_poly.entity_id
_entity_poly.type
_entity_poly.pdbx_seq_one_letter_code
_entity_poly.pdbx_strand_id
1 'polypeptide(L)'
;MDSTKPVPDTTKPTNLTKGDSNQEKVIYDMIVSFISKGEGIDHELKDKVDARIALFNKENKTDIQPEIVGWGREGEKDYNFVLKNLSTEVHKKFVAAMEEEVKSTDMANITFNQPSVHKR
;
A
#
# COMPACT_ATOMS: atom_id res chain seq x y z
N MET A 1 29.74 36.61 14.23
CA MET A 1 29.59 35.89 12.95
C MET A 1 30.33 34.59 13.11
N ASP A 2 29.63 33.49 13.34
CA ASP A 2 29.56 32.34 12.45
C ASP A 2 28.75 31.24 13.13
N SER A 3 27.88 30.60 12.36
CA SER A 3 26.96 29.56 12.79
C SER A 3 27.59 28.22 12.47
N THR A 4 27.63 27.26 13.40
CA THR A 4 27.43 25.84 13.05
C THR A 4 26.98 25.06 14.28
N LYS A 5 25.78 24.49 14.17
CA LYS A 5 25.09 23.59 15.10
C LYS A 5 25.70 22.18 14.99
N PRO A 6 25.77 21.39 16.07
CA PRO A 6 26.30 20.03 16.04
C PRO A 6 25.22 19.03 15.62
N VAL A 7 25.59 17.98 14.86
CA VAL A 7 24.81 16.73 14.82
C VAL A 7 25.78 15.54 14.78
N PRO A 8 25.75 14.64 15.78
CA PRO A 8 26.58 13.45 15.83
C PRO A 8 26.01 12.31 14.98
N ASP A 9 26.91 11.65 14.26
CA ASP A 9 26.70 10.43 13.50
C ASP A 9 26.16 9.32 14.41
N THR A 10 24.90 8.93 14.22
CA THR A 10 24.31 7.80 14.93
C THR A 10 24.31 6.59 14.00
N THR A 11 25.30 5.74 14.23
CA THR A 11 25.42 4.37 13.78
C THR A 11 24.09 3.61 13.72
N LYS A 12 23.71 3.15 12.52
CA LYS A 12 22.63 2.19 12.29
C LYS A 12 23.10 0.79 12.68
N PRO A 13 22.50 0.10 13.67
CA PRO A 13 22.74 -1.32 13.85
C PRO A 13 21.93 -2.07 12.80
N THR A 14 22.59 -2.81 11.91
CA THR A 14 21.93 -3.84 11.08
C THR A 14 22.52 -5.17 11.49
N ASN A 15 21.82 -5.88 12.38
CA ASN A 15 22.10 -7.27 12.67
C ASN A 15 20.81 -8.08 12.53
N LEU A 16 20.86 -9.03 11.59
CA LEU A 16 20.30 -10.39 11.63
C LEU A 16 18.81 -10.55 12.02
N THR A 17 18.07 -11.30 11.21
CA THR A 17 17.86 -12.75 11.46
C THR A 17 16.80 -13.29 10.51
N LYS A 18 17.18 -14.36 9.80
CA LYS A 18 16.32 -15.24 9.02
C LYS A 18 15.47 -16.02 10.03
N GLY A 19 14.18 -15.71 10.13
CA GLY A 19 13.24 -16.40 11.01
C GLY A 19 12.13 -17.03 10.18
N ASP A 20 12.13 -18.36 10.10
CA ASP A 20 10.95 -19.13 9.75
C ASP A 20 9.85 -18.80 10.78
N SER A 21 8.85 -18.06 10.36
CA SER A 21 7.61 -17.91 11.12
C SER A 21 6.49 -18.50 10.27
N ASN A 22 5.88 -19.57 10.79
CA ASN A 22 4.59 -20.08 10.34
C ASN A 22 3.54 -18.98 10.61
N GLN A 23 3.52 -17.97 9.75
CA GLN A 23 2.56 -16.88 9.81
C GLN A 23 1.29 -17.39 9.17
N GLU A 24 0.17 -17.34 9.90
CA GLU A 24 -1.13 -17.54 9.27
C GLU A 24 -1.22 -16.62 8.06
N LYS A 25 -1.47 -17.22 6.90
CA LYS A 25 -1.47 -16.52 5.63
C LYS A 25 -2.66 -15.56 5.62
N VAL A 26 -2.41 -14.29 5.93
CA VAL A 26 -3.44 -13.24 5.88
C VAL A 26 -3.96 -13.17 4.45
N ILE A 27 -5.24 -13.47 4.27
CA ILE A 27 -5.94 -13.30 3.01
C ILE A 27 -6.50 -11.88 3.00
N TYR A 28 -6.05 -11.09 2.02
CA TYR A 28 -6.51 -9.74 1.77
C TYR A 28 -7.68 -9.80 0.81
N ASP A 29 -8.70 -8.99 1.10
CA ASP A 29 -9.93 -8.93 0.29
C ASP A 29 -9.63 -8.27 -1.07
N MET A 30 -8.72 -7.30 -1.07
CA MET A 30 -8.25 -6.59 -2.26
C MET A 30 -6.77 -6.22 -2.12
N ILE A 31 -6.02 -6.29 -3.22
CA ILE A 31 -4.64 -5.82 -3.30
C ILE A 31 -4.51 -4.93 -4.53
N VAL A 32 -4.03 -3.71 -4.33
CA VAL A 32 -3.65 -2.80 -5.43
C VAL A 32 -2.13 -2.78 -5.54
N SER A 33 -1.60 -3.32 -6.63
CA SER A 33 -0.17 -3.42 -6.89
C SER A 33 0.25 -2.35 -7.87
N PHE A 34 1.03 -1.38 -7.41
CA PHE A 34 1.69 -0.38 -8.24
C PHE A 34 2.97 -0.98 -8.81
N ILE A 35 3.05 -1.05 -10.14
CA ILE A 35 4.18 -1.63 -10.86
C ILE A 35 4.95 -0.53 -11.61
N SER A 36 6.23 -0.78 -11.87
CA SER A 36 7.01 0.02 -12.81
C SER A 36 7.20 -0.70 -14.14
N LYS A 37 7.41 0.10 -15.19
CA LYS A 37 7.82 -0.36 -16.52
C LYS A 37 9.27 0.04 -16.87
N GLY A 38 10.07 0.40 -15.87
CA GLY A 38 11.49 0.75 -16.02
C GLY A 38 11.83 2.23 -15.74
N GLU A 39 10.86 3.04 -15.29
CA GLU A 39 11.04 4.48 -15.02
C GLU A 39 10.49 4.92 -13.65
N GLY A 40 10.14 3.97 -12.77
CA GLY A 40 9.41 4.27 -11.54
C GLY A 40 7.91 3.95 -11.61
N ILE A 41 7.24 4.07 -10.48
CA ILE A 41 5.78 3.94 -10.42
C ILE A 41 5.10 5.24 -10.89
N ASP A 42 3.82 5.13 -11.23
CA ASP A 42 2.97 6.30 -11.41
C ASP A 42 2.67 6.93 -10.04
N HIS A 43 3.45 7.97 -9.70
CA HIS A 43 3.30 8.71 -8.44
C HIS A 43 1.99 9.49 -8.37
N GLU A 44 1.49 10.00 -9.49
CA GLU A 44 0.22 10.73 -9.52
C GLU A 44 -0.95 9.79 -9.23
N LEU A 45 -0.94 8.60 -9.83
CA LEU A 45 -1.92 7.56 -9.54
C LEU A 45 -1.89 7.14 -8.08
N LYS A 46 -0.70 6.92 -7.50
CA LYS A 46 -0.56 6.58 -6.09
C LYS A 46 -1.20 7.66 -5.20
N ASP A 47 -0.91 8.93 -5.48
CA ASP A 47 -1.46 10.04 -4.70
C ASP A 47 -2.97 10.18 -4.88
N LYS A 48 -3.51 9.90 -6.08
CA LYS A 48 -4.96 9.80 -6.31
C LYS A 48 -5.60 8.67 -5.51
N VAL A 49 -4.98 7.49 -5.49
CA VAL A 49 -5.44 6.36 -4.68
C VAL A 49 -5.44 6.72 -3.19
N ASP A 50 -4.37 7.33 -2.68
CA ASP A 50 -4.30 7.79 -1.28
C ASP A 50 -5.41 8.80 -0.96
N ALA A 51 -5.61 9.79 -1.85
CA ALA A 51 -6.67 10.78 -1.72
C ALA A 51 -8.06 10.14 -1.77
N ARG A 52 -8.26 9.13 -2.62
CA ARG A 52 -9.51 8.40 -2.75
C ARG A 52 -9.85 7.62 -1.48
N ILE A 53 -8.86 6.95 -0.88
CA ILE A 53 -9.02 6.27 0.42
C ILE A 53 -9.40 7.27 1.50
N ALA A 54 -8.68 8.39 1.61
CA ALA A 54 -8.94 9.42 2.61
C ALA A 54 -10.35 10.03 2.45
N LEU A 55 -10.75 10.34 1.21
CA LEU A 55 -12.09 10.84 0.91
C LEU A 55 -13.17 9.81 1.26
N PHE A 56 -12.97 8.55 0.87
CA PHE A 56 -13.93 7.49 1.16
C PHE A 56 -14.12 7.28 2.66
N ASN A 57 -13.03 7.29 3.44
CA ASN A 57 -13.06 7.21 4.89
C ASN A 57 -13.86 8.35 5.52
N LYS A 58 -13.65 9.57 5.03
CA LYS A 58 -14.40 10.75 5.48
C LYS A 58 -15.90 10.65 5.16
N GLU A 59 -16.25 10.25 3.93
CA GLU A 59 -17.65 10.18 3.47
C GLU A 59 -18.44 9.05 4.14
N ASN A 60 -17.80 7.90 4.37
CA ASN A 60 -18.46 6.69 4.86
C ASN A 60 -18.22 6.43 6.35
N LYS A 61 -17.48 7.32 7.04
CA LYS A 61 -17.07 7.19 8.45
C LYS A 61 -16.36 5.85 8.72
N THR A 62 -15.47 5.47 7.82
CA THR A 62 -14.64 4.28 7.91
C THR A 62 -13.19 4.63 8.24
N ASP A 63 -12.40 3.64 8.62
CA ASP A 63 -10.95 3.76 8.83
C ASP A 63 -10.21 2.67 8.05
N ILE A 64 -10.35 2.74 6.72
CA ILE A 64 -9.68 1.81 5.81
C ILE A 64 -8.22 2.26 5.69
N GLN A 65 -7.30 1.38 6.09
CA GLN A 65 -5.87 1.58 5.92
C GLN A 65 -5.26 0.32 5.29
N PRO A 66 -4.63 0.43 4.11
CA PRO A 66 -3.94 -0.71 3.53
C PRO A 66 -2.64 -0.98 4.28
N GLU A 67 -2.26 -2.26 4.33
CA GLU A 67 -0.87 -2.62 4.62
C GLU A 67 -0.02 -2.37 3.37
N ILE A 68 0.93 -1.45 3.47
CA ILE A 68 1.81 -1.08 2.37
C ILE A 68 3.06 -1.96 2.38
N VAL A 69 3.28 -2.71 1.30
CA VAL A 69 4.44 -3.59 1.13
C VAL A 69 5.24 -3.14 -0.09
N GLY A 70 6.42 -2.54 0.11
CA GLY A 70 7.34 -2.21 -0.97
C GLY A 70 8.17 -3.42 -1.38
N TRP A 71 8.27 -3.70 -2.69
CA TRP A 71 8.89 -4.92 -3.20
C TRP A 71 9.86 -4.73 -4.36
N GLY A 72 9.80 -3.60 -5.06
CA GLY A 72 10.70 -3.31 -6.16
C GLY A 72 11.67 -2.16 -5.87
N ARG A 73 12.62 -1.97 -6.78
CA ARG A 73 13.70 -0.97 -6.64
C ARG A 73 13.27 0.42 -7.11
N GLU A 74 12.23 0.48 -7.94
CA GLU A 74 11.73 1.68 -8.61
C GLU A 74 10.49 2.25 -7.89
N GLY A 75 10.21 1.75 -6.68
CA GLY A 75 9.12 2.20 -5.83
C GLY A 75 7.86 1.34 -5.89
N GLU A 76 7.93 0.19 -6.57
CA GLU A 76 6.83 -0.76 -6.67
C GLU A 76 6.37 -1.22 -5.29
N LYS A 77 5.05 -1.20 -5.10
CA LYS A 77 4.43 -1.48 -3.80
C LYS A 77 3.04 -2.04 -3.95
N ASP A 78 2.64 -2.82 -2.96
CA ASP A 78 1.29 -3.34 -2.82
C ASP A 78 0.57 -2.60 -1.70
N TYR A 79 -0.67 -2.22 -1.96
CA TYR A 79 -1.63 -1.81 -0.94
C TYR A 79 -2.54 -3.00 -0.67
N ASN A 80 -2.30 -3.68 0.45
CA ASN A 80 -3.03 -4.89 0.82
C ASN A 80 -4.17 -4.51 1.78
N PHE A 81 -5.42 -4.68 1.35
CA PHE A 81 -6.59 -4.27 2.11
C PHE A 81 -7.26 -5.44 2.83
N VAL A 82 -7.54 -5.25 4.11
CA VAL A 82 -8.47 -6.09 4.88
C VAL A 82 -9.75 -5.31 5.09
N LEU A 83 -10.81 -5.73 4.42
CA LEU A 83 -12.11 -5.05 4.33
C LEU A 83 -13.21 -5.80 5.09
N LYS A 84 -12.87 -6.88 5.79
CA LYS A 84 -13.80 -7.74 6.57
C LYS A 84 -14.63 -7.01 7.63
N ASN A 85 -14.17 -5.85 8.09
CA ASN A 85 -14.86 -5.04 9.10
C ASN A 85 -15.89 -4.07 8.48
N LEU A 86 -15.98 -4.00 7.15
CA LEU A 86 -16.94 -3.15 6.45
C LEU A 86 -18.26 -3.90 6.23
N SER A 87 -19.36 -3.15 6.18
CA SER A 87 -20.62 -3.72 5.71
C SER A 87 -20.52 -4.10 4.23
N THR A 88 -21.31 -5.08 3.79
CA THR A 88 -21.31 -5.54 2.39
C THR A 88 -21.53 -4.42 1.37
N GLU A 89 -22.36 -3.43 1.72
CA GLU A 89 -22.62 -2.28 0.85
C GLU A 89 -21.40 -1.36 0.74
N VAL A 90 -20.78 -1.02 1.88
CA VAL A 90 -19.60 -0.15 1.92
C VAL A 90 -18.40 -0.84 1.27
N HIS A 91 -18.25 -2.15 1.49
CA HIS A 91 -17.22 -2.96 0.83
C HIS A 91 -17.33 -2.87 -0.70
N LYS A 92 -18.53 -3.10 -1.27
CA LYS A 92 -18.75 -2.98 -2.72
C LYS A 92 -18.49 -1.59 -3.26
N LYS A 93 -18.91 -0.54 -2.54
CA LYS A 93 -18.66 0.85 -2.92
C LYS A 93 -17.16 1.16 -2.94
N PHE A 94 -16.40 0.66 -1.96
CA PHE A 94 -14.96 0.86 -1.90
C PHE A 94 -14.23 0.16 -3.05
N VAL A 95 -14.56 -1.11 -3.32
CA VAL A 95 -13.96 -1.86 -4.44
C VAL A 95 -14.23 -1.16 -5.77
N ALA A 96 -15.49 -0.78 -6.05
CA ALA A 96 -15.84 -0.07 -7.28
C ALA A 96 -15.14 1.29 -7.41
N ALA A 97 -14.98 2.00 -6.29
CA ALA A 97 -14.25 3.27 -6.26
C ALA A 97 -12.76 3.10 -6.61
N MET A 98 -12.14 2.01 -6.17
CA MET A 98 -10.73 1.73 -6.44
C MET A 98 -10.51 1.21 -7.86
N GLU A 99 -11.40 0.34 -8.35
CA GLU A 99 -11.40 -0.10 -9.75
C GLU A 99 -11.53 1.11 -10.70
N GLU A 100 -12.44 2.04 -10.41
CA GLU A 100 -12.63 3.25 -11.20
C GLU A 100 -11.38 4.15 -11.23
N GLU A 101 -10.66 4.24 -10.10
CA GLU A 101 -9.45 5.07 -9.99
C GLU A 101 -8.29 4.50 -10.81
N VAL A 102 -8.15 3.17 -10.86
CA VAL A 102 -7.00 2.52 -11.51
C VAL A 102 -7.29 1.97 -12.91
N LYS A 103 -8.54 1.94 -13.39
CA LYS A 103 -8.91 1.34 -14.68
C LYS A 103 -8.21 1.94 -15.90
N SER A 104 -7.75 3.19 -15.80
CA SER A 104 -7.18 3.94 -16.93
C SER A 104 -5.67 3.77 -17.07
N THR A 105 -5.02 3.12 -16.10
CA THR A 105 -3.58 2.90 -16.09
C THR A 105 -3.23 1.44 -16.33
N ASP A 106 -2.05 1.22 -16.89
CA ASP A 106 -1.44 -0.11 -16.98
C ASP A 106 -0.25 -0.25 -16.00
N MET A 107 -0.08 0.72 -15.10
CA MET A 107 0.94 0.75 -14.04
C MET A 107 0.38 0.40 -12.66
N ALA A 108 -0.89 -0.03 -12.58
CA ALA A 108 -1.46 -0.63 -11.39
C ALA A 108 -2.34 -1.83 -11.74
N ASN A 109 -2.35 -2.84 -10.87
CA ASN A 109 -3.20 -4.02 -10.99
C ASN A 109 -4.01 -4.22 -9.71
N ILE A 110 -5.27 -4.63 -9.85
CA ILE A 110 -6.10 -5.06 -8.72
C ILE A 110 -6.23 -6.57 -8.74
N THR A 111 -6.09 -7.16 -7.56
CA THR A 111 -6.37 -8.58 -7.33
C THR A 111 -7.19 -8.77 -6.06
N PHE A 112 -7.90 -9.88 -5.95
CA PHE A 112 -8.89 -10.09 -4.89
C PHE A 112 -8.72 -11.43 -4.19
N ASN A 113 -9.13 -11.48 -2.92
CA ASN A 113 -9.25 -12.69 -2.11
C ASN A 113 -7.99 -13.57 -2.12
N GLN A 114 -6.83 -12.95 -1.97
CA GLN A 114 -5.57 -13.67 -2.04
C GLN A 114 -4.58 -13.23 -0.96
N PRO A 115 -3.57 -14.06 -0.67
CA PRO A 115 -2.45 -13.66 0.18
C PRO A 115 -1.72 -12.45 -0.39
N SER A 116 -0.98 -11.73 0.45
CA SER A 116 -0.09 -10.68 -0.07
C SER A 116 0.84 -11.29 -1.13
N VAL A 117 0.96 -10.60 -2.26
CA VAL A 117 1.70 -11.09 -3.43
C VAL A 117 3.21 -11.01 -3.15
N HIS A 118 3.66 -9.95 -2.48
CA HIS A 118 5.09 -9.66 -2.31
C HIS A 118 5.56 -9.58 -0.85
N LYS A 119 4.69 -9.83 0.14
CA LYS A 119 5.11 -9.98 1.53
C LYS A 119 5.80 -11.33 1.73
N ARG A 120 7.01 -11.30 2.31
CA ARG A 120 7.82 -12.48 2.63
C ARG A 120 7.75 -12.82 4.11
#